data_AF-A0A6S6RAC7-F1
#
_entry.id   AF-A0A6S6RAC7-F1
#
_cell.length_a   1.000
_cell.length_b   1.000
_cell.length_c   1.000
_cell.angle_alpha   90.00
_cell.angle_beta   90.00
_cell.angle_gamma   90.00
#
_symmetry.space_group_name_H-M   'P 1'
#
loop_
_entity.id
_entity.type
_entity.pdbx_description
1 polymer ?
#
loop_
_entity_poly.entity_id
_entity_poly.type
_entity_poly.pdbx_seq_one_letter_code
_entity_poly.pdbx_strand_id
1 'polypeptide(L)' 'MSFLKKSLANDKLPLKNRLVFPPMATSESNEDGKVSKGLIDYYDEL' A
#
# COMPACT_ATOMS: atom_id res chain seq x y z
N MET A 1 15.44 -8.47 13.54
CA MET A 1 14.28 -7.83 12.89
C MET A 1 14.19 -6.30 13.15
N SER A 2 15.28 -5.59 13.42
CA SER A 2 15.25 -4.14 13.75
C SER A 2 15.15 -3.23 12.51
N PHE A 3 15.67 -3.68 11.36
CA PHE A 3 15.74 -2.85 10.15
C PHE A 3 14.41 -2.69 9.41
N LEU A 4 13.46 -3.61 9.56
CA LEU A 4 12.16 -3.54 8.87
C LEU A 4 11.34 -2.31 9.28
N LYS A 5 11.44 -1.90 10.55
CA LYS A 5 10.77 -0.71 11.07
C LYS A 5 11.58 0.58 10.89
N LYS A 6 12.79 0.49 10.32
CA LYS A 6 13.66 1.64 10.12
C LYS A 6 13.24 2.40 8.86
N SER A 7 13.07 3.71 8.99
CA SER A 7 12.81 4.61 7.87
C SER A 7 13.88 4.50 6.76
N LEU A 8 13.45 4.70 5.52
CA LEU A 8 14.28 4.77 4.32
C LEU A 8 14.09 6.15 3.68
N ALA A 9 15.00 7.08 3.96
CA ALA A 9 14.92 8.48 3.50
C ALA A 9 15.95 8.85 2.42
N ASN A 10 16.72 7.88 1.93
CA ASN A 10 17.85 8.12 1.03
C ASN A 10 17.48 8.06 -0.46
N ASP A 11 16.21 8.23 -0.79
CA ASP A 11 15.65 8.09 -2.13
C ASP A 11 14.61 9.19 -2.39
N LYS A 12 14.08 9.27 -3.62
CA LYS A 12 13.14 10.32 -4.05
C LYS A 12 11.83 10.37 -3.24
N LEU A 13 11.47 9.27 -2.59
CA LEU A 13 10.31 9.16 -1.72
C LEU A 13 10.72 8.59 -0.35
N PRO A 14 10.61 9.36 0.74
CA PRO A 14 10.92 8.84 2.06
C PRO A 14 9.85 7.85 2.53
N LEU A 15 10.26 6.61 2.83
CA LEU A 15 9.40 5.57 3.39
C LEU A 15 9.57 5.49 4.91
N LYS A 16 8.46 5.42 5.64
CA LYS A 16 8.46 5.34 7.11
C LYS A 16 9.07 4.04 7.63
N ASN A 17 8.97 2.96 6.86
CA ASN A 17 9.47 1.64 7.17
C ASN A 17 9.83 0.90 5.87
N ARG A 18 10.32 -0.35 5.99
CA ARG A 18 10.70 -1.21 4.86
C ARG A 18 9.72 -2.36 4.65
N LEU A 19 8.51 -2.24 5.19
CA LEU A 19 7.43 -3.19 4.96
C LEU A 19 6.66 -2.70 3.74
N VAL A 20 6.70 -3.49 2.68
CA VAL A 20 6.03 -3.17 1.42
C VAL A 20 4.81 -4.05 1.30
N PHE A 21 3.66 -3.44 1.07
CA PHE A 21 2.44 -4.18 0.76
C PHE A 21 2.55 -4.76 -0.66
N PRO A 22 2.48 -6.08 -0.84
CA PRO A 22 2.61 -6.69 -2.15
C PRO A 22 1.40 -6.35 -3.04
N PRO A 23 1.55 -6.39 -4.37
CA PRO A 23 0.42 -6.22 -5.27
C PRO A 23 -0.57 -7.37 -5.05
N MET A 24 -1.79 -7.04 -4.63
CA MET A 24 -2.88 -7.99 -4.48
C MET A 24 -3.91 -7.75 -5.57
N ALA A 25 -4.34 -8.82 -6.24
CA ALA A 25 -5.50 -8.78 -7.11
C ALA A 25 -6.75 -8.75 -6.21
N THR A 26 -7.17 -7.56 -5.82
CA THR A 26 -8.40 -7.37 -5.04
C THR A 26 -9.58 -7.33 -5.99
N SER A 27 -10.63 -8.10 -5.71
CA SER A 27 -11.87 -8.14 -6.49
C SER A 27 -12.77 -6.91 -6.27
N GLU A 28 -12.21 -5.85 -5.67
CA GLU A 28 -12.94 -4.67 -5.22
C GLU A 28 -13.04 -3.57 -6.29
N SER A 29 -12.52 -3.79 -7.51
CA SER A 29 -12.71 -2.85 -8.63
C SER A 29 -14.13 -2.94 -9.17
N ASN A 30 -14.72 -1.80 -9.53
CA ASN A 30 -16.02 -1.79 -10.21
C ASN A 30 -15.94 -2.56 -11.55
N GLU A 31 -17.10 -2.98 -12.08
CA GLU A 31 -17.19 -3.77 -13.33
C GLU A 31 -16.54 -3.08 -14.56
N ASP A 32 -16.36 -1.77 -14.51
CA ASP A 32 -15.68 -0.97 -15.53
C ASP A 32 -14.15 -0.84 -15.30
N GLY A 33 -13.60 -1.59 -14.34
CA GLY A 33 -12.20 -1.53 -13.93
C GLY A 33 -11.85 -0.25 -13.17
N LYS A 34 -12.84 0.56 -12.76
CA LYS A 34 -12.58 1.77 -11.99
C LYS A 34 -12.38 1.47 -10.51
N VAL A 35 -11.64 2.38 -9.90
CA VAL A 35 -11.49 2.47 -8.44
C VAL A 35 -12.88 2.59 -7.80
N SER A 36 -13.18 1.68 -6.88
CA SER A 36 -14.38 1.73 -6.05
C SER A 36 -14.07 2.36 -4.69
N LYS A 37 -15.12 2.71 -3.93
CA LYS A 37 -14.95 3.15 -2.55
C LYS A 37 -14.40 2.04 -1.66
N GLY A 38 -14.83 0.79 -1.85
CA GLY A 38 -14.32 -0.37 -1.09
C GLY A 38 -12.82 -0.57 -1.26
N LEU A 39 -12.30 -0.29 -2.47
CA LEU A 39 -10.85 -0.33 -2.72
C LEU A 39 -10.08 0.75 -1.94
N ILE A 40 -10.65 1.96 -1.80
CA ILE A 40 -10.04 3.05 -1.04
C ILE A 40 -10.05 2.71 0.45
N ASP A 41 -11.21 2.32 0.97
CA ASP A 41 -11.39 1.97 2.38
C ASP A 41 -10.44 0.81 2.78
N TYR A 42 -10.25 -0.18 1.89
CA TYR A 42 -9.31 -1.29 2.08
C TYR A 42 -7.85 -0.84 2.25
N TYR A 43 -7.38 0.15 1.47
CA TYR A 43 -6.01 0.64 1.59
C TYR A 43 -5.79 1.58 2.78
N ASP A 44 -6.85 2.24 3.26
CA ASP A 44 -6.78 3.12 4.44
C ASP A 44 -6.79 2.33 5.77
N GLU A 45 -7.37 1.13 5.80
CA GLU A 45 -7.38 0.25 6.98
C GLU A 45 -6.04 -0.47 7.27
N LEU A 46 -5.13 -0.53 6.29
CA LEU A 46 -3.84 -1.22 6.36
C LEU A 46 -2.74 -0.42 7.11
#